data_AF-A0AB36JTT6-F1
#
_entry.id   AF-A0AB36JTT6-F1
#
_cell.length_a   1.000
_cell.length_b   1.000
_cell.length_c   1.000
_cell.angle_alpha   90.00
_cell.angle_beta   90.00
_cell.angle_gamma   90.00
#
_symmetry.space_group_name_H-M   'P 1'
#
loop_
_entity.id
_entity.type
_entity.pdbx_description
1 polymer ?
#
loop_
_entity_poly.entity_id
_entity_poly.type
_entity_poly.pdbx_seq_one_letter_code
_entity_poly.pdbx_strand_id
1 'polypeptide(L)'
;MADLVENGYAYVERAFDSLDHLNATMKKHILKQKGIVGLSKMKAADLDLALKEYFSEEELSQTFSVRGYKLTDKGRAALAANPGVIDRHPKKKF
;
A
#
# COMPACT_ATOMS: atom_id res chain seq x y z
N MET A 1 14.47 5.30 6.13
CA MET A 1 13.61 4.22 5.58
C MET A 1 14.44 3.20 4.83
N ALA A 2 15.40 3.62 3.99
CA ALA A 2 16.36 2.72 3.35
C ALA A 2 17.06 1.78 4.34
N ASP A 3 17.52 2.31 5.48
CA ASP A 3 18.19 1.51 6.51
C ASP A 3 17.31 0.37 7.06
N LEU A 4 16.01 0.60 7.20
CA LEU A 4 15.08 -0.43 7.71
C LEU A 4 14.89 -1.57 6.70
N VAL A 5 14.94 -1.24 5.40
CA VAL A 5 14.85 -2.23 4.32
C VAL A 5 16.16 -2.99 4.17
N GLU A 6 17.29 -2.29 4.17
CA GLU A 6 18.62 -2.90 4.07
C GLU A 6 18.93 -3.82 5.25
N ASN A 7 18.52 -3.44 6.46
CA ASN A 7 18.67 -4.28 7.64
C ASN A 7 17.60 -5.39 7.73
N GLY A 8 16.69 -5.49 6.76
CA GLY A 8 15.67 -6.52 6.67
C GLY A 8 14.57 -6.42 7.73
N TYR A 9 14.32 -5.24 8.30
CA TYR A 9 13.21 -4.98 9.23
C TYR A 9 11.91 -4.65 8.52
N ALA A 10 11.98 -4.10 7.30
CA ALA A 10 10.82 -3.79 6.47
C ALA A 10 11.09 -4.14 5.00
N TYR A 11 10.04 -4.25 4.20
CA TYR A 11 10.14 -4.30 2.74
C TYR A 11 9.18 -3.29 2.11
N VAL A 12 9.52 -2.86 0.91
CA VAL A 12 8.66 -2.00 0.09
C VAL A 12 7.59 -2.87 -0.55
N GLU A 13 6.33 -2.51 -0.33
CA GLU A 13 5.19 -3.20 -0.93
C GLU A 13 5.14 -3.00 -2.44
N ARG A 14 4.54 -3.97 -3.13
CA ARG A 14 4.29 -3.88 -4.57
C ARG A 14 3.15 -2.88 -4.86
N ALA A 15 2.92 -2.56 -6.13
CA ALA A 15 1.88 -1.62 -6.52
C ALA A 15 0.49 -2.12 -6.13
N PHE A 16 0.19 -3.41 -6.35
CA PHE A 16 -1.09 -3.98 -5.91
C PHE A 16 -1.29 -3.96 -4.40
N ASP A 17 -0.25 -4.27 -3.64
CA ASP A 17 -0.29 -4.23 -2.17
C ASP A 17 -0.41 -2.78 -1.64
N SER A 18 0.05 -1.81 -2.42
CA SER A 18 -0.01 -0.37 -2.08
C SER A 18 -1.34 0.30 -2.47
N LEU A 19 -2.35 -0.44 -2.93
CA LEU A 19 -3.63 0.13 -3.37
C LEU A 19 -4.42 0.81 -2.23
N ASP A 20 -4.16 0.47 -0.98
CA ASP A 20 -4.77 1.10 0.19
C ASP A 20 -4.39 2.58 0.35
N HIS A 21 -3.29 3.00 -0.28
CA HIS A 21 -2.87 4.40 -0.34
C HIS A 21 -3.59 5.20 -1.41
N LEU A 22 -4.37 4.55 -2.29
CA LEU A 22 -5.13 5.21 -3.34
C LEU A 22 -6.59 5.36 -2.95
N ASN A 23 -7.12 6.58 -3.08
CA ASN A 23 -8.55 6.79 -2.96
C ASN A 23 -9.30 6.29 -4.21
N ALA A 24 -10.62 6.12 -4.10
CA ALA A 24 -11.46 5.63 -5.19
C ALA A 24 -11.37 6.48 -6.46
N THR A 25 -11.21 7.81 -6.33
CA THR A 25 -11.06 8.71 -7.48
C THR A 25 -9.80 8.40 -8.28
N MET A 26 -8.68 8.16 -7.61
CA MET A 26 -7.41 7.83 -8.25
C MET A 26 -7.48 6.47 -8.95
N LYS A 27 -8.05 5.47 -8.28
CA LYS A 27 -8.29 4.13 -8.87
C LYS A 27 -9.13 4.23 -10.14
N LYS A 28 -10.19 5.04 -10.14
CA LYS A 28 -11.03 5.30 -11.33
C LYS A 28 -10.25 6.02 -12.44
N HIS A 29 -9.37 6.96 -12.10
CA HIS A 29 -8.55 7.65 -13.09
C HIS A 29 -7.62 6.68 -13.82
N ILE A 30 -6.94 5.79 -13.08
CA ILE A 30 -6.05 4.77 -13.62
C ILE A 30 -6.83 3.84 -14.59
N LEU A 31 -7.97 3.30 -14.15
CA LEU A 31 -8.82 2.45 -15.00
C LEU A 31 -9.30 3.19 -16.26
N LYS A 32 -9.61 4.48 -16.15
CA LYS A 32 -10.02 5.32 -17.29
C LYS A 32 -8.89 5.55 -18.28
N GLN A 33 -7.63 5.66 -17.84
CA GLN A 33 -6.47 5.75 -18.75
C GLN A 33 -6.35 4.52 -19.65
N LYS A 34 -6.78 3.35 -19.16
CA LYS A 34 -6.86 2.11 -19.94
C LYS A 34 -8.14 1.96 -20.79
N GLY A 35 -9.01 2.96 -20.76
CA GLY A 35 -10.24 3.00 -21.56
C GLY A 35 -11.45 2.30 -20.92
N ILE A 36 -11.39 1.94 -19.64
CA ILE A 36 -12.50 1.27 -18.95
C ILE A 36 -13.63 2.27 -18.66
N VAL A 37 -14.85 1.91 -19.06
CA VAL A 37 -16.07 2.70 -18.88
C VAL A 37 -16.95 2.13 -17.75
N GLY A 38 -17.95 2.88 -17.30
CA GLY A 38 -18.90 2.39 -16.27
C GLY A 38 -18.44 2.50 -14.81
N LEU A 39 -17.35 3.23 -14.53
CA LEU A 39 -16.71 3.32 -13.22
C LEU A 39 -17.50 4.11 -12.16
N SER A 40 -18.58 4.81 -12.53
CA SER A 40 -19.31 5.70 -11.61
C SER A 40 -20.01 4.94 -10.48
N LYS A 41 -20.51 3.73 -10.74
CA LYS A 41 -21.26 2.90 -9.79
C LYS A 41 -20.40 1.88 -9.02
N MET A 42 -19.13 1.71 -9.38
CA MET A 42 -18.24 0.73 -8.76
C MET A 42 -17.87 1.11 -7.32
N LYS A 43 -17.90 0.11 -6.42
CA LYS A 43 -17.42 0.24 -5.03
C LYS A 43 -15.89 0.10 -5.00
N ALA A 44 -15.28 0.43 -3.86
CA ALA A 44 -13.83 0.32 -3.68
C ALA A 44 -13.29 -1.09 -4.00
N ALA A 45 -13.97 -2.13 -3.51
CA ALA A 45 -13.59 -3.52 -3.79
C ALA A 45 -13.67 -3.87 -5.29
N ASP A 46 -14.68 -3.35 -6.01
CA ASP A 46 -14.83 -3.58 -7.45
C ASP A 46 -13.71 -2.88 -8.24
N LEU A 47 -13.30 -1.69 -7.81
CA LEU A 47 -12.18 -0.97 -8.41
C LEU A 47 -10.85 -1.72 -8.21
N ASP A 48 -10.65 -2.30 -7.03
CA ASP A 48 -9.45 -3.08 -6.74
C ASP A 48 -9.41 -4.38 -7.54
N LEU A 49 -10.56 -5.03 -7.71
CA LEU A 49 -10.67 -6.20 -8.57
C LEU A 49 -10.39 -5.83 -10.03
N ALA A 50 -11.01 -4.76 -10.54
CA ALA A 50 -10.76 -4.30 -11.90
C ALA A 50 -9.28 -3.94 -12.13
N LEU A 51 -8.62 -3.29 -11.17
CA LEU A 51 -7.19 -3.02 -11.29
C LEU A 51 -6.39 -4.33 -11.40
N LYS A 52 -6.73 -5.36 -10.64
CA LYS A 52 -6.06 -6.68 -10.71
C LYS A 52 -6.36 -7.45 -11.99
N GLU A 53 -7.55 -7.32 -12.56
CA GLU A 53 -7.94 -8.01 -13.79
C GLU A 53 -7.35 -7.33 -15.04
N TYR A 54 -7.33 -6.00 -15.07
CA TYR A 54 -6.96 -5.26 -16.26
C TYR A 54 -5.50 -4.78 -16.28
N PHE A 55 -4.78 -4.74 -15.16
CA PHE A 55 -3.39 -4.28 -15.13
C PHE A 55 -2.42 -5.40 -14.73
N SER A 56 -1.21 -5.34 -15.27
CA SER A 56 -0.07 -6.04 -14.69
C SER A 56 0.56 -5.23 -13.55
N GLU A 57 1.41 -5.87 -12.75
CA GLU A 57 2.16 -5.19 -11.67
C GLU A 57 3.00 -4.04 -12.21
N GLU A 58 3.69 -4.26 -13.33
CA GLU A 58 4.57 -3.31 -13.98
C GLU A 58 3.78 -2.11 -14.51
N GLU A 59 2.67 -2.35 -15.20
CA GLU A 59 1.80 -1.28 -15.72
C GLU A 59 1.24 -0.44 -14.57
N LEU A 60 0.70 -1.09 -13.55
CA LEU A 60 0.13 -0.40 -12.39
C LEU A 60 1.21 0.41 -11.66
N SER A 61 2.43 -0.13 -11.56
CA SER A 61 3.54 0.54 -10.90
C SER A 61 3.94 1.87 -11.57
N GLN A 62 3.71 2.01 -12.89
CA GLN A 62 4.00 3.24 -13.64
C GLN A 62 2.95 4.34 -13.42
N THR A 63 1.75 3.96 -12.98
CA THR A 63 0.63 4.92 -12.82
C THR A 63 0.73 5.73 -11.53
N PHE A 64 1.42 5.22 -10.50
CA PHE A 64 1.68 5.95 -9.25
C PHE A 64 2.98 5.50 -8.59
N SER A 65 3.67 6.43 -7.91
CA SER A 65 4.97 6.17 -7.26
C SER A 65 4.87 5.88 -5.76
N VAL A 66 3.72 6.14 -5.13
CA VAL A 66 3.54 5.92 -3.69
C VAL A 66 3.58 4.41 -3.40
N ARG A 67 4.36 4.00 -2.40
CA ARG A 67 4.48 2.60 -1.97
C ARG A 67 4.35 2.48 -0.46
N GLY A 68 3.65 1.44 -0.03
CA GLY A 68 3.58 1.06 1.37
C GLY A 68 4.88 0.41 1.84
N TYR A 69 5.08 0.42 3.17
CA TYR A 69 6.15 -0.31 3.82
C TYR A 69 5.53 -1.27 4.81
N LYS A 70 5.95 -2.54 4.74
CA LYS A 70 5.48 -3.57 5.64
C LYS A 70 6.63 -4.17 6.42
N LEU A 71 6.38 -4.42 7.70
CA LEU A 71 7.36 -5.06 8.56
C LEU A 71 7.57 -6.50 8.12
N THR A 72 8.84 -6.93 8.14
CA THR A 72 9.21 -8.34 8.08
C THR A 72 8.99 -8.99 9.44
N ASP A 73 9.15 -10.31 9.53
CA ASP A 73 9.13 -11.02 10.82
C ASP A 73 10.23 -10.52 11.77
N LYS A 74 11.41 -10.20 11.22
CA LYS A 74 12.50 -9.55 11.97
C LYS A 74 12.08 -8.18 12.51
N GLY A 75 11.40 -7.37 11.70
CA GLY A 75 10.82 -6.09 12.11
C GLY A 75 9.82 -6.22 13.24
N ARG A 76 8.88 -7.17 13.11
CA ARG A 76 7.89 -7.47 14.15
C ARG A 76 8.53 -7.92 15.45
N ALA A 77 9.50 -8.83 15.39
CA ALA A 77 10.23 -9.32 16.54
C ALA A 77 11.03 -8.21 17.24
N ALA A 78 11.67 -7.32 16.47
CA ALA A 78 12.43 -6.19 17.02
C ALA A 78 11.52 -5.22 17.80
N LEU A 79 10.31 -4.94 17.31
CA LEU A 79 9.33 -4.14 18.05
C LEU A 79 8.85 -4.83 19.32
N ALA A 80 8.55 -6.14 19.24
CA ALA A 80 8.11 -6.92 20.40
C ALA A 80 9.18 -7.02 21.50
N ALA A 81 10.47 -7.07 21.12
CA ALA A 81 11.59 -7.10 22.06
C ALA A 81 11.89 -5.73 22.70
N ASN A 82 11.36 -4.63 22.14
CA ASN A 82 11.64 -3.26 22.61
C ASN A 82 10.35 -2.48 22.98
N PRO A 83 9.49 -3.02 23.86
CA PRO A 83 8.21 -2.39 24.20
C PRO A 83 8.39 -1.04 24.91
N GLY A 84 9.49 -0.84 25.63
CA GLY A 84 9.79 0.42 26.32
C GLY A 84 9.97 1.62 25.40
N VAL A 85 10.36 1.40 24.13
CA VAL A 85 10.44 2.48 23.12
C VAL A 85 9.03 2.86 22.66
N ILE A 86 8.16 1.87 22.47
CA ILE A 86 6.77 2.07 22.05
C ILE A 86 5.96 2.76 23.14
N ASP A 87 6.14 2.35 24.39
CA ASP A 87 5.37 2.87 25.52
C ASP A 87 5.72 4.33 25.87
N ARG A 88 6.99 4.71 25.68
CA ARG A 88 7.44 6.11 25.81
C ARG A 88 6.91 7.02 24.72
N HIS A 89 6.43 6.50 23.60
CA HIS A 89 5.83 7.32 22.55
C HIS A 89 4.44 7.79 22.99
N PRO A 90 4.13 9.09 22.92
CA PRO A 90 2.82 9.61 23.35
C PRO A 90 1.70 8.93 22.57
N LYS A 91 0.88 8.15 23.28
CA LYS A 91 -0.28 7.48 22.70
C LYS A 91 -1.41 8.49 22.59
N LYS A 92 -2.05 8.58 21.41
CA LYS A 92 -3.31 9.33 21.28
C LYS A 92 -4.34 8.71 22.22
N LYS A 93 -4.78 9.47 23.21
CA LYS A 93 -6.00 9.16 23.98
C LYS A 93 -7.17 9.64 23.13
N PHE A 94 -8.02 8.71 22.72
CA PHE A 94 -9.33 9.03 22.14
C PHE A 94 -10.33 9.27 23.26
#